data_AF-A0A2Z3GR17-F1
#
_entry.id   AF-A0A2Z3GR17-F1
#
_cell.length_a   1.000
_cell.length_b   1.000
_cell.length_c   1.000
_cell.angle_alpha   90.00
_cell.angle_beta   90.00
_cell.angle_gamma   90.00
#
_symmetry.space_group_name_H-M   'P 1'
#
loop_
_entity.id
_entity.type
_entity.pdbx_description
1 polymer ?
#
loop_
_entity_poly.entity_id
_entity_poly.type
_entity_poly.pdbx_seq_one_letter_code
_entity_poly.pdbx_strand_id
1 'polypeptide(L)'
;MTKSMRAAAAAAILTAGLGSVGCVGTGSHRGGEATLGDRYRNYVDPCYPERYNHAARQATIAPFAQQVHNGHVLNQTIFTYNFEQGTDKLTPAGMAKLDSIARTRPAPDPKLYIQAATDDILLTDANADKIVELRAELDAKRAAAVQKYLATVPTYVPVQYEIAVHNPATPGVNAEFATGAYRTSAQNYSGARGSGSANGAAIGTGGGGTSLTTPPAGTPR
;
A
#
# COMPACT_ATOMS: atom_id res chain seq x y z
N MET A 1 8.67 -30.57 -1.05
CA MET A 1 8.29 -29.86 0.18
C MET A 1 7.21 -30.65 0.90
N THR A 2 7.55 -31.27 2.03
CA THR A 2 6.73 -32.23 2.76
C THR A 2 5.72 -31.53 3.67
N LYS A 3 4.56 -32.17 3.88
CA LYS A 3 3.40 -31.64 4.62
C LYS A 3 3.72 -31.20 6.06
N SER A 4 4.85 -31.65 6.62
CA SER A 4 5.34 -31.29 7.95
C SER A 4 5.85 -29.85 8.08
N MET A 5 6.31 -29.21 7.00
CA MET A 5 6.78 -27.81 7.06
C MET A 5 5.66 -26.77 7.13
N ARG A 6 4.43 -27.12 6.71
CA ARG A 6 3.27 -26.20 6.76
C ARG A 6 2.67 -26.09 8.17
N ALA A 7 2.81 -27.12 9.00
CA ALA A 7 2.31 -27.11 10.37
C ALA A 7 3.14 -26.20 11.29
N ALA A 8 4.46 -26.11 11.07
CA ALA A 8 5.35 -25.29 11.89
C ALA A 8 5.12 -23.77 11.68
N ALA A 9 4.77 -23.34 10.46
CA ALA A 9 4.48 -21.93 10.18
C ALA A 9 3.18 -21.44 10.82
N ALA A 10 2.17 -22.30 10.97
CA ALA A 10 0.90 -21.95 11.61
C ALA A 10 1.04 -21.77 13.14
N ALA A 11 1.94 -22.52 13.79
CA ALA A 11 2.18 -22.41 15.23
C ALA A 11 2.98 -21.14 15.63
N ALA A 12 3.85 -20.65 14.73
CA ALA A 12 4.63 -19.44 14.98
C ALA A 12 3.79 -18.15 14.83
N ILE A 13 2.76 -18.15 13.98
CA ILE A 13 1.89 -16.98 13.78
C ILE A 13 0.88 -16.81 14.92
N LEU A 14 0.49 -17.89 15.59
CA LEU A 14 -0.39 -17.82 16.78
C LEU A 14 0.31 -17.38 18.06
N THR A 15 1.65 -17.42 18.11
CA THR A 15 2.43 -17.06 19.31
C THR A 15 3.02 -15.65 19.26
N ALA A 16 3.10 -15.01 18.09
CA ALA A 16 3.60 -13.64 17.94
C ALA A 16 2.53 -12.54 18.21
N GLY A 17 1.26 -12.91 18.40
CA GLY A 17 0.15 -12.00 18.70
C GLY A 17 -0.09 -11.74 20.19
N LEU A 18 0.75 -12.25 21.09
CA LEU A 18 0.63 -12.06 22.53
C LEU A 18 1.46 -10.85 22.98
N GLY A 19 1.05 -9.66 22.54
CA GLY A 19 1.46 -8.42 23.18
C GLY A 19 1.04 -8.45 24.66
N SER A 20 2.01 -8.41 25.57
CA SER A 20 1.84 -8.24 27.01
C SER A 20 1.01 -9.30 27.76
N VAL A 21 1.41 -10.58 27.71
CA VAL A 21 1.02 -11.53 28.79
C VAL A 21 1.94 -11.30 29.97
N GLY A 22 1.66 -10.24 30.74
CA GLY A 22 2.62 -9.74 31.71
C GLY A 22 2.03 -9.06 32.93
N CYS A 23 0.81 -9.40 33.37
CA CYS A 23 0.41 -9.19 34.78
C CYS A 23 -0.67 -10.20 35.26
N VAL A 24 -0.77 -11.40 34.67
CA VAL A 24 -1.69 -12.41 35.21
C VAL A 24 -0.99 -13.11 36.37
N GLY A 25 -1.29 -12.69 37.60
CA GLY A 25 -0.88 -13.41 38.79
C GLY A 25 -1.44 -14.83 38.74
N THR A 26 -0.57 -15.83 38.69
CA THR A 26 -0.93 -17.25 38.84
C THR A 26 -1.30 -17.50 40.31
N GLY A 27 -2.56 -17.25 40.66
CA GLY A 27 -3.11 -17.46 41.99
C GLY A 27 -4.27 -18.45 41.98
N SER A 28 -4.11 -19.63 41.36
CA SER A 28 -5.07 -20.73 41.52
C SER A 28 -4.71 -21.54 42.77
N HIS A 29 -5.15 -21.07 43.95
CA HIS A 29 -5.24 -21.95 45.10
C HIS A 29 -6.42 -22.92 44.87
N ARG A 30 -6.09 -24.17 44.51
CA ARG A 30 -7.01 -25.32 44.62
C ARG A 30 -7.48 -25.39 46.08
N GLY A 31 -8.67 -24.86 46.37
CA GLY A 31 -9.43 -25.17 47.59
C GLY A 31 -9.32 -24.22 48.80
N GLY A 32 -8.87 -22.98 48.64
CA GLY A 32 -8.84 -21.98 49.73
C GLY A 32 -9.47 -20.66 49.32
N GLU A 33 -10.18 -19.99 50.24
CA GLU A 33 -10.84 -18.70 50.01
C GLU A 33 -9.94 -17.69 49.28
N ALA A 34 -10.51 -16.95 48.32
CA ALA A 34 -9.78 -15.90 47.59
C ALA A 34 -9.14 -14.92 48.58
N THR A 35 -7.82 -14.79 48.55
CA THR A 35 -7.09 -13.90 49.44
C THR A 35 -7.46 -12.44 49.16
N LEU A 36 -7.29 -11.56 50.15
CA LEU A 36 -7.48 -10.12 49.95
C LEU A 36 -6.66 -9.57 48.77
N GLY A 37 -5.48 -10.15 48.51
CA GLY A 37 -4.65 -9.81 47.35
C GLY A 37 -5.27 -10.19 46.00
N ASP A 38 -5.95 -11.34 45.91
CA ASP A 38 -6.66 -11.76 44.70
C ASP A 38 -7.90 -10.89 44.46
N ARG A 39 -8.62 -10.53 45.53
CA ARG A 39 -9.76 -9.59 45.45
C ARG A 39 -9.31 -8.21 45.01
N TYR A 40 -8.17 -7.72 45.50
CA TYR A 40 -7.61 -6.42 45.11
C TYR A 40 -7.17 -6.40 43.64
N ARG A 41 -6.48 -7.44 43.16
CA ARG A 41 -6.07 -7.54 41.74
C ARG A 41 -7.25 -7.73 40.76
N ASN A 42 -8.37 -8.27 41.25
CA ASN A 42 -9.62 -8.30 40.48
C ASN A 42 -10.35 -6.96 40.47
N TYR A 43 -10.13 -6.11 41.48
CA TYR A 43 -10.77 -4.79 41.60
C TYR A 43 -9.95 -3.67 40.94
N VAL A 44 -8.62 -3.80 40.93
CA VAL A 44 -7.68 -2.81 40.39
C VAL A 44 -6.84 -3.47 39.29
N ASP A 45 -6.79 -2.85 38.10
CA ASP A 45 -5.90 -3.29 37.03
C ASP A 45 -4.43 -3.03 37.45
N PRO A 46 -3.64 -4.08 37.72
CA PRO A 46 -2.26 -3.91 38.17
C PRO A 46 -1.34 -3.35 37.07
N CYS A 47 -1.78 -3.36 35.81
CA CYS A 47 -1.03 -2.82 34.68
C CYS A 47 -1.49 -1.41 34.26
N TYR A 48 -2.29 -0.72 35.08
CA TYR A 48 -2.65 0.66 34.84
C TYR A 48 -1.51 1.59 35.29
N PRO A 49 -1.04 2.53 34.45
CA PRO A 49 -1.59 2.93 33.15
C PRO A 49 -0.88 2.32 31.92
N GLU A 50 0.22 1.57 32.09
CA GLU A 50 1.14 1.21 31.00
C GLU A 50 0.46 0.39 29.89
N ARG A 51 -0.41 -0.56 30.25
CA ARG A 51 -1.13 -1.39 29.28
C ARG A 51 -2.05 -0.56 28.38
N TYR A 52 -2.74 0.42 28.96
CA TYR A 52 -3.63 1.30 28.22
C TYR A 52 -2.86 2.30 27.36
N ASN A 53 -1.76 2.85 27.87
CA ASN A 53 -0.89 3.73 27.10
C ASN A 53 -0.26 3.01 25.91
N HIS A 54 0.15 1.74 26.07
CA HIS A 54 0.62 0.91 24.97
C HIS A 54 -0.49 0.65 23.93
N ALA A 55 -1.68 0.23 24.37
CA ALA A 55 -2.82 -0.02 23.48
C ALA A 55 -3.24 1.24 22.72
N ALA A 56 -3.30 2.40 23.40
CA ALA A 56 -3.61 3.69 22.79
C ALA A 56 -2.55 4.10 21.76
N ARG A 57 -1.26 3.91 22.07
CA ARG A 57 -0.16 4.18 21.13
C ARG A 57 -0.22 3.28 19.90
N GLN A 58 -0.52 1.99 20.06
CA GLN A 58 -0.70 1.08 18.92
C GLN A 58 -1.90 1.49 18.07
N ALA A 59 -3.04 1.79 18.68
CA ALA A 59 -4.24 2.21 17.97
C ALA A 59 -4.04 3.51 17.18
N THR A 60 -3.25 4.44 17.72
CA THR A 60 -2.94 5.72 17.05
C THR A 60 -1.91 5.59 15.95
N ILE A 61 -0.89 4.73 16.09
CA ILE A 61 0.17 4.55 15.09
C ILE A 61 -0.24 3.61 13.96
N ALA A 62 -1.05 2.58 14.25
CA ALA A 62 -1.47 1.56 13.29
C ALA A 62 -2.00 2.10 11.95
N PRO A 63 -2.89 3.12 11.88
CA PRO A 63 -3.37 3.63 10.59
C PRO A 63 -2.26 4.30 9.77
N PHE A 64 -1.28 4.96 10.42
CA PHE A 64 -0.17 5.60 9.72
C PHE A 64 0.83 4.60 9.16
N ALA A 65 0.95 3.41 9.76
CA ALA A 65 1.83 2.36 9.24
C ALA A 65 1.48 1.98 7.79
N GLN A 66 0.18 1.84 7.49
CA GLN A 66 -0.26 1.55 6.13
C GLN A 66 -0.02 2.72 5.18
N GLN A 67 -0.23 3.96 5.65
CA GLN A 67 0.02 5.16 4.85
C GLN A 67 1.50 5.31 4.50
N VAL A 68 2.39 5.08 5.47
CA VAL A 68 3.84 5.10 5.27
C VAL A 68 4.25 4.00 4.29
N HIS A 69 3.68 2.80 4.43
CA HIS A 69 3.95 1.70 3.50
C HIS A 69 3.52 2.04 2.06
N ASN A 70 2.31 2.60 1.88
CA ASN A 70 1.83 3.02 0.56
C ASN A 70 2.74 4.11 -0.04
N GLY A 71 3.16 5.10 0.77
CA GLY A 71 4.09 6.14 0.33
C GLY A 71 5.47 5.58 -0.06
N HIS A 72 5.94 4.57 0.67
CA HIS A 72 7.18 3.87 0.35
C HIS A 72 7.10 3.12 -0.97
N VAL A 73 6.00 2.37 -1.21
CA VAL A 73 5.75 1.70 -2.50
C VAL A 73 5.75 2.71 -3.65
N LEU A 74 5.08 3.85 -3.51
CA LEU A 74 5.07 4.91 -4.52
C LEU A 74 6.47 5.47 -4.79
N ASN A 75 7.27 5.68 -3.75
CA ASN A 75 8.65 6.17 -3.91
C ASN A 75 9.54 5.16 -4.63
N GLN A 76 9.34 3.86 -4.38
CA GLN A 76 10.06 2.77 -5.06
C GLN A 76 9.47 2.39 -6.42
N THR A 77 8.40 3.05 -6.85
CA THR A 77 7.77 2.78 -8.15
C THR A 77 8.43 3.59 -9.26
N ILE A 78 8.83 2.88 -10.32
CA ILE A 78 9.22 3.46 -11.61
C ILE A 78 7.98 3.49 -12.50
N PHE A 79 7.43 4.69 -12.64
CA PHE A 79 6.24 4.97 -13.45
C PHE A 79 6.54 4.94 -14.96
N THR A 80 5.49 4.79 -15.77
CA THR A 80 5.56 4.73 -17.24
C THR A 80 6.28 5.93 -17.86
N TYR A 81 6.10 7.13 -17.32
CA TYR A 81 6.77 8.35 -17.80
C TYR A 81 8.30 8.38 -17.60
N ASN A 82 8.85 7.44 -16.84
CA ASN A 82 10.31 7.25 -16.73
C ASN A 82 10.90 6.48 -17.91
N PHE A 83 10.05 5.98 -18.80
CA PHE A 83 10.42 5.30 -20.03
C PHE A 83 9.97 6.12 -21.24
N GLU A 84 10.64 5.95 -22.37
CA GLU A 84 10.14 6.44 -23.65
C GLU A 84 8.89 5.64 -24.04
N GLN A 85 7.86 6.34 -24.55
CA GLN A 85 6.56 5.77 -24.84
C GLN A 85 6.66 4.53 -25.73
N GLY A 86 6.02 3.44 -25.30
CA GLY A 86 6.01 2.16 -26.05
C GLY A 86 7.36 1.43 -26.12
N THR A 87 8.39 1.87 -25.38
CA THR A 87 9.72 1.23 -25.36
C THR A 87 10.19 0.89 -23.94
N ASP A 88 11.32 0.19 -23.87
CA ASP A 88 12.07 -0.15 -22.66
C ASP A 88 13.20 0.84 -22.34
N LYS A 89 13.36 1.91 -23.14
CA LYS A 89 14.41 2.89 -22.95
C LYS A 89 14.08 3.84 -21.81
N LEU A 90 15.03 4.03 -20.89
CA LEU A 90 14.91 4.96 -19.77
C LEU A 90 15.08 6.41 -20.24
N THR A 91 14.21 7.29 -19.77
CA THR A 91 14.38 8.74 -19.97
C THR A 91 15.44 9.30 -19.01
N PRO A 92 15.96 10.52 -19.24
CA PRO A 92 16.84 11.19 -18.28
C PRO A 92 16.24 11.31 -16.88
N ALA A 93 14.92 11.52 -16.79
CA ALA A 93 14.20 11.55 -15.52
C ALA A 93 14.19 10.17 -14.83
N GLY A 94 13.97 9.10 -15.60
CA GLY A 94 14.04 7.72 -15.10
C GLY A 94 15.42 7.36 -14.58
N MET A 95 16.48 7.73 -15.31
CA MET A 95 17.87 7.54 -14.87
C MET A 95 18.16 8.30 -13.57
N ALA A 96 17.76 9.57 -13.48
CA ALA A 96 17.94 10.37 -12.27
C ALA A 96 17.18 9.78 -11.06
N LYS A 97 15.98 9.23 -11.29
CA LYS A 97 15.21 8.53 -10.26
C LYS A 97 15.94 7.27 -9.77
N LEU A 98 16.44 6.43 -10.68
CA LEU A 98 17.19 5.23 -10.33
C LEU A 98 18.50 5.57 -9.60
N ASP A 99 19.19 6.63 -10.01
CA ASP A 99 20.35 7.16 -9.29
C ASP A 99 20.00 7.59 -7.86
N SER A 100 18.85 8.26 -7.66
CA SER A 100 18.41 8.66 -6.33
C SER A 100 18.13 7.46 -5.42
N ILE A 101 17.54 6.40 -5.98
CA ILE A 101 17.28 5.14 -5.26
C ILE A 101 18.61 4.49 -4.89
N ALA A 102 19.50 4.29 -5.86
CA ALA A 102 20.80 3.63 -5.66
C ALA A 102 21.69 4.35 -4.62
N ARG A 103 21.51 5.66 -4.45
CA ARG A 103 22.27 6.49 -3.49
C ARG A 103 21.57 6.67 -2.13
N THR A 104 20.41 6.04 -1.93
CA THR A 104 19.67 6.14 -0.67
C THR A 104 20.46 5.48 0.47
N ARG A 105 20.49 6.15 1.63
CA ARG A 105 21.21 5.73 2.85
C ARG A 105 20.22 5.33 3.95
N PRO A 106 20.55 4.38 4.84
CA PRO A 106 21.84 3.71 4.99
C PRO A 106 22.13 2.62 3.93
N ALA A 107 21.09 2.04 3.35
CA ALA A 107 21.18 1.12 2.21
C ALA A 107 19.95 1.32 1.31
N PRO A 108 20.06 1.12 -0.01
CA PRO A 108 18.91 1.14 -0.90
C PRO A 108 17.99 -0.05 -0.61
N ASP A 109 16.68 0.14 -0.78
CA ASP A 109 15.72 -0.95 -0.65
C ASP A 109 15.86 -1.90 -1.85
N PRO A 110 16.02 -3.23 -1.64
CA PRO A 110 16.06 -4.19 -2.73
C PRO A 110 14.75 -4.28 -3.52
N LYS A 111 13.60 -3.85 -2.97
CA LYS A 111 12.29 -4.01 -3.63
C LYS A 111 11.95 -2.79 -4.47
N LEU A 112 11.86 -3.02 -5.78
CA LEU A 112 11.44 -2.01 -6.75
C LEU A 112 10.15 -2.44 -7.44
N TYR A 113 9.35 -1.44 -7.78
CA TYR A 113 8.09 -1.64 -8.47
C TYR A 113 8.13 -0.97 -9.83
N ILE A 114 7.60 -1.62 -10.86
CA ILE A 114 7.41 -1.03 -12.18
C ILE A 114 5.91 -0.94 -12.45
N GLN A 115 5.47 0.24 -12.89
CA GLN A 115 4.11 0.43 -13.34
C GLN A 115 3.84 -0.37 -14.62
N ALA A 116 2.78 -1.18 -14.59
CA ALA A 116 2.34 -1.95 -15.76
C ALA A 116 2.11 -1.02 -16.97
N ALA A 117 2.56 -1.43 -18.15
CA ALA A 117 2.52 -0.67 -19.40
C ALA A 117 1.11 -0.53 -20.02
N THR A 118 0.09 -0.32 -19.19
CA THR A 118 -1.32 -0.24 -19.60
C THR A 118 -1.57 0.94 -20.54
N ASP A 119 -0.94 2.08 -20.28
CA ASP A 119 -1.17 3.33 -21.02
C ASP A 119 -0.29 3.47 -22.27
N ASP A 120 0.80 2.68 -22.36
CA ASP A 120 1.76 2.77 -23.47
C ASP A 120 1.30 2.01 -24.72
N ILE A 121 0.55 0.93 -24.53
CA ILE A 121 0.00 0.12 -25.63
C ILE A 121 -1.49 0.38 -25.69
N LEU A 122 -1.89 1.17 -26.69
CA LEU A 122 -3.28 1.47 -26.98
C LEU A 122 -4.01 0.23 -27.49
N LEU A 123 -5.23 0.03 -27.00
CA LEU A 123 -6.13 -1.01 -27.50
C LEU A 123 -6.61 -0.62 -28.89
N THR A 124 -6.20 -1.39 -29.89
CA THR A 124 -6.69 -1.32 -31.27
C THR A 124 -7.35 -2.65 -31.64
N ASP A 125 -8.32 -2.62 -32.55
CA ASP A 125 -9.04 -3.83 -32.98
C ASP A 125 -8.09 -4.91 -33.54
N ALA A 126 -6.95 -4.51 -34.11
CA ALA A 126 -5.92 -5.41 -34.62
C ALA A 126 -5.12 -6.14 -33.53
N ASN A 127 -5.04 -5.58 -32.32
CA ASN A 127 -4.18 -6.06 -31.24
C ASN A 127 -4.97 -6.50 -29.99
N ALA A 128 -6.30 -6.46 -30.04
CA ALA A 128 -7.17 -6.73 -28.89
C ALA A 128 -6.88 -8.09 -28.24
N ASP A 129 -6.64 -9.12 -29.03
CA ASP A 129 -6.37 -10.47 -28.54
C ASP A 129 -4.96 -10.64 -27.94
N LYS A 130 -4.00 -9.80 -28.35
CA LYS A 130 -2.58 -9.92 -27.96
C LYS A 130 -2.12 -8.87 -26.96
N ILE A 131 -2.99 -7.94 -26.58
CA ILE A 131 -2.58 -6.77 -25.79
C ILE A 131 -2.02 -7.14 -24.42
N VAL A 132 -2.54 -8.21 -23.80
CA VAL A 132 -2.06 -8.71 -22.51
C VAL A 132 -0.63 -9.23 -22.65
N GLU A 133 -0.35 -9.99 -23.70
CA GLU A 133 0.99 -10.53 -24.00
C GLU A 133 1.97 -9.40 -24.32
N LEU A 134 1.58 -8.46 -25.19
CA LEU A 134 2.42 -7.31 -25.55
C LEU A 134 2.79 -6.44 -24.33
N ARG A 135 1.83 -6.23 -23.41
CA ARG A 135 2.08 -5.51 -22.16
C ARG A 135 3.02 -6.27 -21.24
N ALA A 136 2.80 -7.57 -21.05
CA ALA A 136 3.66 -8.41 -20.23
C ALA A 136 5.10 -8.48 -20.78
N GLU A 137 5.27 -8.57 -22.09
CA GLU A 137 6.58 -8.52 -22.74
C GLU A 137 7.28 -7.16 -22.54
N LEU A 138 6.54 -6.06 -22.67
CA LEU A 138 7.08 -4.72 -22.45
C LEU A 138 7.47 -4.51 -20.99
N ASP A 139 6.66 -4.98 -20.05
CA ASP A 139 6.96 -4.93 -18.61
C ASP A 139 8.22 -5.73 -18.28
N ALA A 140 8.38 -6.93 -18.86
CA ALA A 140 9.58 -7.75 -18.70
C ALA A 140 10.85 -7.07 -19.27
N LYS A 141 10.74 -6.44 -20.44
CA LYS A 141 11.85 -5.68 -21.05
C LYS A 141 12.23 -4.47 -20.19
N ARG A 142 11.25 -3.74 -19.67
CA ARG A 142 11.48 -2.61 -18.74
C ARG A 142 12.16 -3.06 -17.46
N ALA A 143 11.73 -4.18 -16.87
CA ALA A 143 12.40 -4.77 -15.71
C ALA A 143 13.86 -5.10 -16.02
N ALA A 144 14.14 -5.74 -17.16
CA ALA A 144 15.51 -6.04 -17.57
C ALA A 144 16.36 -4.79 -17.81
N ALA A 145 15.78 -3.75 -18.42
CA ALA A 145 16.46 -2.46 -18.63
C ALA A 145 16.82 -1.77 -17.31
N VAL A 146 15.91 -1.76 -16.33
CA VAL A 146 16.15 -1.22 -14.98
C VAL A 146 17.24 -2.02 -14.26
N GLN A 147 17.19 -3.36 -14.29
CA GLN A 147 18.24 -4.21 -13.70
C GLN A 147 19.60 -3.90 -14.33
N LYS A 148 19.65 -3.83 -15.67
CA LYS A 148 20.87 -3.52 -16.40
C LYS A 148 21.42 -2.14 -16.02
N TYR A 149 20.57 -1.13 -15.89
CA TYR A 149 21.00 0.21 -15.48
C TYR A 149 21.53 0.20 -14.04
N LEU A 150 20.80 -0.37 -13.09
CA LEU A 150 21.21 -0.41 -11.68
C LEU A 150 22.51 -1.20 -11.46
N ALA A 151 22.80 -2.20 -12.29
CA ALA A 151 24.08 -2.90 -12.28
C ALA A 151 25.28 -2.02 -12.68
N THR A 152 25.04 -0.93 -13.43
CA THR A 152 26.09 0.01 -13.84
C THR A 152 26.30 1.16 -12.86
N VAL A 153 25.29 1.46 -12.02
CA VAL A 153 25.35 2.56 -11.07
C VAL A 153 26.22 2.15 -9.87
N PRO A 154 27.25 2.93 -9.51
CA PRO A 154 28.06 2.63 -8.34
C PRO A 154 27.23 2.80 -7.06
N THR A 155 27.03 1.71 -6.33
CA THR A 155 26.39 1.71 -5.01
C THR A 155 27.41 1.52 -3.90
N TYR A 156 27.11 2.04 -2.71
CA TYR A 156 27.97 1.85 -1.53
C TYR A 156 27.93 0.39 -1.04
N VAL A 157 26.76 -0.25 -1.14
CA VAL A 157 26.56 -1.67 -0.84
C VAL A 157 25.95 -2.33 -2.07
N PRO A 158 26.49 -3.46 -2.55
CA PRO A 158 25.87 -4.20 -3.63
C PRO A 158 24.52 -4.75 -3.14
N VAL A 159 23.43 -4.33 -3.78
CA VAL A 159 22.08 -4.78 -3.48
C VAL A 159 21.51 -5.46 -4.71
N GLN A 160 20.97 -6.66 -4.51
CA GLN A 160 20.23 -7.38 -5.56
C GLN A 160 18.80 -6.86 -5.56
N TYR A 161 18.39 -6.22 -6.66
CA TYR A 161 17.06 -5.65 -6.78
C TYR A 161 16.03 -6.69 -7.23
N GLU A 162 15.00 -6.89 -6.42
CA GLU A 162 13.79 -7.62 -6.77
C GLU A 162 12.84 -6.64 -7.44
N ILE A 163 12.56 -6.86 -8.73
CA ILE A 163 11.65 -6.02 -9.50
C ILE A 163 10.31 -6.73 -9.63
N ALA A 164 9.27 -6.11 -9.10
CA ALA A 164 7.90 -6.57 -9.23
C ALA A 164 7.07 -5.62 -10.10
N VAL A 165 6.19 -6.16 -10.92
CA VAL A 165 5.20 -5.35 -11.64
C VAL A 165 4.05 -5.03 -10.68
N HIS A 166 3.78 -3.74 -10.48
CA HIS A 166 2.69 -3.26 -9.65
C HIS A 166 2.05 -2.06 -10.34
N ASN A 167 0.73 -1.92 -10.28
CA ASN A 167 0.04 -0.80 -10.92
C ASN A 167 -0.57 0.14 -9.87
N PRO A 168 0.26 0.91 -9.11
CA PRO A 168 -0.28 1.91 -8.23
C PRO A 168 -0.80 3.09 -9.07
N ALA A 169 -1.79 3.79 -8.54
CA ALA A 169 -2.23 5.04 -9.15
C ALA A 169 -1.06 6.01 -9.22
N THR A 170 -0.84 6.59 -10.40
CA THR A 170 0.17 7.64 -10.59
C THR A 170 -0.12 8.76 -9.59
N PRO A 171 0.85 9.23 -8.79
CA PRO A 171 0.63 10.29 -7.84
C PRO A 171 0.22 11.56 -8.59
N GLY A 172 -1.08 11.87 -8.55
CA GLY A 172 -1.65 13.11 -9.07
C GLY A 172 -1.64 14.21 -8.00
N VAL A 173 -1.99 15.43 -8.40
CA VAL A 173 -2.05 16.62 -7.51
C VAL A 173 -3.27 16.60 -6.57
N ASN A 174 -4.03 15.50 -6.51
CA ASN A 174 -5.26 15.40 -5.72
C ASN A 174 -5.15 14.19 -4.79
N ALA A 175 -4.46 14.38 -3.66
CA ALA A 175 -4.71 13.52 -2.52
C ALA A 175 -6.03 13.97 -1.90
N GLU A 176 -7.03 13.07 -1.88
CA GLU A 176 -8.17 13.26 -0.99
C GLU A 176 -7.61 13.36 0.44
N PHE A 177 -7.97 14.44 1.14
CA PHE A 177 -7.45 14.71 2.48
C PHE A 177 -7.69 13.47 3.36
N ALA A 178 -6.69 13.03 4.13
CA ALA A 178 -6.73 11.81 4.94
C ALA A 178 -7.96 11.71 5.88
N THR A 179 -8.64 12.83 6.12
CA THR A 179 -9.94 12.91 6.79
C THR A 179 -11.00 12.01 6.16
N GLY A 180 -11.03 11.84 4.83
CA GLY A 180 -11.99 10.96 4.14
C GLY A 180 -11.78 9.50 4.55
N ALA A 181 -10.56 9.00 4.37
CA ALA A 181 -10.14 7.66 4.78
C ALA A 181 -10.33 7.41 6.29
N TYR A 182 -10.01 8.40 7.14
CA TYR A 182 -10.21 8.31 8.59
C TYR A 182 -11.70 8.21 8.95
N ARG A 183 -12.57 9.06 8.38
CA ARG A 183 -14.02 8.99 8.61
C ARG A 183 -14.61 7.67 8.14
N THR A 184 -14.18 7.14 6.99
CA THR A 184 -14.64 5.83 6.52
C THR A 184 -14.14 4.68 7.39
N SER A 185 -12.93 4.79 7.95
CA SER A 185 -12.38 3.77 8.86
C SER A 185 -13.13 3.74 10.20
N ALA A 186 -13.55 4.90 10.71
CA ALA A 186 -14.40 5.01 11.89
C ALA A 186 -15.83 4.50 11.65
N GLN A 187 -16.30 4.51 10.40
CA GLN A 187 -17.67 4.14 10.04
C GLN A 187 -17.83 2.66 9.64
N ASN A 188 -16.79 1.96 9.14
CA ASN A 188 -16.97 0.59 8.61
C ASN A 188 -15.75 -0.36 8.76
N TYR A 189 -15.17 -0.50 9.96
CA TYR A 189 -14.44 -1.73 10.32
C TYR A 189 -15.43 -2.78 10.88
N SER A 190 -16.39 -3.20 10.05
CA SER A 190 -17.08 -4.48 10.22
C SER A 190 -16.69 -5.33 9.01
N GLY A 191 -16.13 -6.52 9.26
CA GLY A 191 -15.53 -7.34 8.22
C GLY A 191 -16.47 -7.53 7.03
N ALA A 192 -16.09 -6.99 5.86
CA ALA A 192 -16.86 -7.17 4.64
C ALA A 192 -16.69 -8.60 4.12
N ARG A 193 -17.45 -9.53 4.72
CA ARG A 193 -17.97 -10.72 4.05
C ARG A 193 -19.46 -10.50 3.84
N GLY A 194 -19.81 -10.10 2.61
CA GLY A 194 -21.05 -10.39 1.92
C GLY A 194 -22.38 -10.04 2.60
N SER A 195 -23.04 -9.02 2.07
CA SER A 195 -24.45 -9.16 1.69
C SER A 195 -24.73 -8.15 0.59
N GLY A 196 -25.05 -8.67 -0.60
CA GLY A 196 -25.46 -7.84 -1.71
C GLY A 196 -26.75 -7.10 -1.36
N SER A 197 -26.76 -5.81 -1.67
CA SER A 197 -28.00 -5.13 -2.03
C SER A 197 -27.72 -4.40 -3.34
N ALA A 198 -28.09 -5.08 -4.42
CA ALA A 198 -28.33 -4.43 -5.69
C ALA A 198 -29.46 -3.42 -5.50
N ASN A 199 -29.18 -2.15 -5.74
CA ASN A 199 -30.12 -1.21 -6.33
C ASN A 199 -29.42 0.06 -6.78
N GLY A 200 -29.38 0.25 -8.10
CA GLY A 200 -29.58 1.57 -8.71
C GLY A 200 -28.40 2.53 -8.73
N ALA A 201 -27.63 2.47 -9.82
CA ALA A 201 -27.29 3.62 -10.67
C ALA A 201 -27.05 5.00 -10.00
N ALA A 202 -25.80 5.47 -10.07
CA ALA A 202 -25.46 6.66 -10.85
C ALA A 202 -23.92 6.81 -10.93
N ILE A 203 -23.40 6.43 -12.09
CA ILE A 203 -22.14 6.94 -12.64
C ILE A 203 -22.35 8.43 -12.93
N GLY A 204 -21.41 9.27 -12.50
CA GLY A 204 -21.45 10.73 -12.70
C GLY A 204 -20.07 11.37 -12.67
N THR A 205 -19.23 11.02 -13.64
CA THR A 205 -18.10 11.82 -14.12
C THR A 205 -18.60 13.13 -14.74
N GLY A 206 -17.95 14.27 -14.45
CA GLY A 206 -18.11 15.48 -15.25
C GLY A 206 -17.75 16.78 -14.52
N GLY A 207 -16.53 17.25 -14.72
CA GLY A 207 -16.14 18.63 -14.43
C GLY A 207 -16.43 19.58 -15.59
N GLY A 208 -16.45 20.88 -15.27
CA GLY A 208 -16.11 21.98 -16.19
C GLY A 208 -17.26 22.59 -16.98
N GLY A 209 -17.53 23.88 -16.75
CA GLY A 209 -18.40 24.66 -17.64
C GLY A 209 -18.89 25.99 -17.07
N THR A 210 -17.97 26.91 -16.75
CA THR A 210 -18.30 28.34 -16.64
C THR A 210 -18.67 28.89 -18.01
N SER A 211 -19.94 29.23 -18.24
CA SER A 211 -20.37 29.98 -19.42
C SER A 211 -20.68 31.43 -19.06
N LEU A 212 -19.87 32.31 -19.63
CA LEU A 212 -20.09 33.74 -19.79
C LEU A 212 -21.45 34.00 -20.43
N THR A 213 -22.21 34.94 -19.88
CA THR A 213 -23.37 35.54 -20.54
C THR A 213 -22.90 36.65 -21.49
N THR A 214 -23.32 36.60 -22.76
CA THR A 214 -23.17 37.70 -23.74
C THR A 214 -24.43 37.70 -24.63
N PRO A 215 -24.98 38.87 -25.02
CA PRO A 215 -26.41 39.05 -25.33
C PRO A 215 -26.75 38.80 -26.81
N PRO A 216 -28.03 38.53 -27.15
CA PRO A 216 -28.46 38.37 -28.53
C PRO A 216 -28.71 39.72 -29.22
N ALA A 217 -27.98 39.97 -30.31
CA ALA A 217 -28.30 40.98 -31.32
C ALA A 217 -29.28 40.37 -32.34
N GLY A 218 -30.48 40.96 -32.43
CA GLY A 218 -31.54 40.59 -33.37
C GLY A 218 -31.53 41.48 -34.62
N THR A 219 -31.83 40.82 -35.74
CA THR A 219 -31.71 41.16 -37.17
C THR A 219 -32.58 42.32 -37.72
N PRO A 220 -32.21 42.88 -38.90
CA PRO A 220 -32.93 43.96 -39.55
C PRO A 220 -34.15 43.50 -40.35
N ARG A 221 -35.11 44.42 -40.49
CA ARG A 221 -36.11 44.48 -41.55
C ARG A 221 -35.92 45.79 -42.30
#